data_AF-A0A928YQG2-F1
#
_entry.id   AF-A0A928YQG2-F1
#
_cell.length_a   1.000
_cell.length_b   1.000
_cell.length_c   1.000
_cell.angle_alpha   90.00
_cell.angle_beta   90.00
_cell.angle_gamma   90.00
#
_symmetry.space_group_name_H-M   'P 1'
#
loop_
_entity.id
_entity.type
_entity.pdbx_description
1 polymer ?
#
loop_
_entity_poly.entity_id
_entity_poly.type
_entity_poly.pdbx_seq_one_letter_code
_entity_poly.pdbx_strand_id
1 'polypeptide(L)'
;MKSVWKWILISLGVLIVIIIGVSWYFANNWKPLVEQKLKDVIHNSTNGLYTLTYDDLDLNLALGNVTLKNAHLIPDSAVYAKLVLAKEAPNNQFNIKLDALKIRRFGLMNILTNKKLSINTIILENADIHLVNEYHAYNDTISTKPKKTLYESVQDVLSSISVKDIKIDNFKFKFTKLADGKSSDILLDSVNINIHDVLLDETSINDSSRLFYTKMVDIHVPKFAYEMPDDIYKASFEDLRLNTQKKNLLLTRVSYAPKMSKANFFKTKNQNVTMAVMNFDTVRIDNIDLKQLLDNQITVAKSVQLKSGAVSLYNDKRFRKVPKNKIGNSPHQQLMKMKSLLSIDTVYVDDVDILYGEFSAKYNQEGIITFNHATGILTNVTNDSLRLSKDKFMRADLTAKIMKSGTLKAQFGFDMLSKTGFYTYKGSLGPMQATAYNKILRPLLNVEIASGNVKSVRFDMQGTDTKNWGDFRFDYDNLKIKLLNEPDAEKKSSKKVISFIVNNIIINDSNPDANEVYHTGKINYTRNPQHTFFKTLWQSLLEGIKQCAGISPEREARLMGAAKDVKNASKETQGALKKTGSFIKGIFKKNDKEEK
;
A
#
# COMPACT_ATOMS: atom_id res chain seq x y z
N MET A 1 -0.04 -81.44 7.81
CA MET A 1 0.03 -79.95 7.73
C MET A 1 -1.12 -79.18 8.40
N LYS A 2 -2.18 -79.80 8.95
CA LYS A 2 -3.33 -79.09 9.58
C LYS A 2 -3.15 -78.67 11.07
N SER A 3 -2.11 -79.16 11.76
CA SER A 3 -1.89 -78.90 13.20
C SER A 3 -1.23 -77.53 13.47
N VAL A 4 -0.28 -77.12 12.62
CA VAL A 4 0.50 -75.88 12.82
C VAL A 4 -0.34 -74.61 12.65
N TRP A 5 -1.32 -74.63 11.72
CA TRP A 5 -2.23 -73.50 11.50
C TRP A 5 -3.13 -73.18 12.69
N LYS A 6 -3.55 -74.20 13.46
CA LYS A 6 -4.32 -73.97 14.70
C LYS A 6 -3.48 -73.25 15.74
N TRP A 7 -2.22 -73.65 15.92
CA TRP A 7 -1.31 -73.00 16.87
C TRP A 7 -0.93 -71.58 16.46
N ILE A 8 -0.76 -71.32 15.16
CA ILE A 8 -0.56 -69.96 14.63
C ILE A 8 -1.80 -69.09 14.90
N LEU A 9 -3.01 -69.58 14.61
CA LEU A 9 -4.24 -68.82 14.86
C LEU A 9 -4.50 -68.58 16.36
N ILE A 10 -4.19 -69.55 17.23
CA ILE A 10 -4.30 -69.40 18.68
C ILE A 10 -3.27 -68.38 19.19
N SER A 11 -2.02 -68.45 18.73
CA SER A 11 -0.97 -67.49 19.10
C SER A 11 -1.30 -66.06 18.63
N LEU A 12 -1.88 -65.92 17.43
CA LEU A 12 -2.34 -64.63 16.90
C LEU A 12 -3.54 -64.09 17.70
N GLY A 13 -4.49 -64.95 18.06
CA GLY A 13 -5.63 -64.58 18.91
C GLY A 13 -5.21 -64.12 20.31
N VAL A 14 -4.27 -64.82 20.94
CA VAL A 14 -3.69 -64.43 22.24
C VAL A 14 -2.92 -63.11 22.13
N LEU A 15 -2.13 -62.92 21.06
CA LEU A 15 -1.45 -61.67 20.80
C LEU A 15 -2.44 -60.50 20.63
N ILE A 16 -3.55 -60.72 19.91
CA ILE A 16 -4.62 -59.72 19.74
C ILE A 16 -5.27 -59.40 21.09
N VAL A 17 -5.60 -60.40 21.91
CA VAL A 17 -6.19 -60.18 23.24
C VAL A 17 -5.23 -59.45 24.18
N ILE A 18 -3.93 -59.76 24.14
CA ILE A 18 -2.90 -59.03 24.88
C ILE A 18 -2.79 -57.59 24.37
N ILE A 19 -2.77 -57.36 23.06
CA ILE A 19 -2.74 -56.02 22.47
C ILE A 19 -3.99 -55.22 22.85
N ILE A 20 -5.17 -55.84 22.85
CA ILE A 20 -6.43 -55.23 23.28
C ILE A 20 -6.40 -54.91 24.77
N GLY A 21 -5.96 -55.86 25.61
CA GLY A 21 -5.87 -55.70 27.06
C GLY A 21 -4.85 -54.63 27.48
N VAL A 22 -3.69 -54.61 26.83
CA VAL A 22 -2.66 -53.58 27.01
C VAL A 22 -3.20 -52.23 26.56
N SER A 23 -3.82 -52.15 25.37
CA SER A 23 -4.42 -50.90 24.88
C SER A 23 -5.52 -50.39 25.82
N TRP A 24 -6.35 -51.28 26.36
CA TRP A 24 -7.39 -50.95 27.34
C TRP A 24 -6.80 -50.45 28.67
N TYR A 25 -5.78 -51.13 29.21
CA TYR A 25 -5.10 -50.72 30.43
C TYR A 25 -4.46 -49.32 30.29
N PHE A 26 -3.75 -49.08 29.19
CA PHE A 26 -3.16 -47.76 28.93
C PHE A 26 -4.22 -46.69 28.71
N ALA A 27 -5.28 -46.99 27.96
CA ALA A 27 -6.38 -46.04 27.75
C ALA A 27 -7.08 -45.65 29.07
N ASN A 28 -7.30 -46.61 29.98
CA ASN A 28 -8.05 -46.35 31.20
C ASN A 28 -7.20 -45.74 32.34
N ASN A 29 -5.91 -46.09 32.43
CA ASN A 29 -5.03 -45.60 33.50
C ASN A 29 -4.25 -44.34 33.13
N TRP A 30 -3.87 -44.15 31.86
CA TRP A 30 -3.06 -42.99 31.45
C TRP A 30 -3.91 -41.80 31.04
N LYS A 31 -5.11 -42.02 30.48
CA LYS A 31 -6.02 -40.92 30.11
C LYS A 31 -6.27 -39.96 31.28
N PRO A 32 -6.76 -40.38 32.46
CA PRO A 32 -7.02 -39.44 33.57
C PRO A 32 -5.75 -38.72 34.05
N LEU A 33 -4.59 -39.40 34.02
CA LEU A 33 -3.31 -38.81 34.41
C LEU A 33 -2.83 -37.74 33.41
N VAL A 34 -2.98 -37.99 32.12
CA VAL A 34 -2.66 -37.03 31.06
C VAL A 34 -3.61 -35.84 31.11
N GLU A 35 -4.89 -36.07 31.32
CA GLU A 35 -5.91 -35.02 31.47
C GLU A 35 -5.59 -34.09 32.65
N GLN A 36 -5.30 -34.65 33.82
CA GLN A 36 -4.92 -33.88 35.00
C GLN A 36 -3.62 -33.10 34.74
N LYS A 37 -2.59 -33.78 34.20
CA LYS A 37 -1.30 -33.14 33.95
C LYS A 37 -1.38 -32.01 32.92
N LEU A 38 -2.21 -32.15 31.89
CA LEU A 38 -2.44 -31.11 30.88
C LEU A 38 -3.03 -29.85 31.51
N LYS A 39 -4.03 -30.01 32.38
CA LYS A 39 -4.65 -28.90 33.12
C LYS A 39 -3.67 -28.25 34.09
N ASP A 40 -2.91 -29.06 34.85
CA ASP A 40 -1.92 -28.58 35.81
C ASP A 40 -0.80 -27.78 35.12
N VAL A 41 -0.31 -28.26 33.97
CA VAL A 41 0.75 -27.56 33.22
C VAL A 41 0.26 -26.19 32.77
N ILE A 42 -0.97 -26.07 32.27
CA ILE A 42 -1.51 -24.78 31.81
C ILE A 42 -1.75 -23.86 33.01
N HIS A 43 -2.37 -24.34 34.08
CA HIS A 43 -2.61 -23.56 35.28
C HIS A 43 -1.31 -23.03 35.89
N ASN A 44 -0.30 -23.90 36.07
CA ASN A 44 0.95 -23.53 36.71
C ASN A 44 1.84 -22.64 35.82
N SER A 45 1.89 -22.90 34.51
CA SER A 45 2.69 -22.08 33.58
C SER A 45 2.13 -20.68 33.35
N THR A 46 0.85 -20.47 33.67
CA THR A 46 0.16 -19.19 33.47
C THR A 46 -0.23 -18.50 34.78
N ASN A 47 0.24 -19.02 35.93
CA ASN A 47 -0.15 -18.55 37.26
C ASN A 47 -1.67 -18.45 37.44
N GLY A 48 -2.40 -19.40 36.86
CA GLY A 48 -3.86 -19.47 36.90
C GLY A 48 -4.58 -18.49 35.96
N LEU A 49 -3.88 -17.72 35.13
CA LEU A 49 -4.50 -16.79 34.19
C LEU A 49 -5.35 -17.51 33.14
N TYR A 50 -4.98 -18.72 32.74
CA TYR A 50 -5.71 -19.48 31.74
C TYR A 50 -6.28 -20.79 32.28
N THR A 51 -7.48 -21.11 31.81
CA THR A 51 -8.13 -22.40 32.02
C THR A 51 -8.33 -23.09 30.66
N LEU A 52 -7.97 -24.36 30.57
CA LEU A 52 -8.28 -25.21 29.42
C LEU A 52 -9.47 -26.10 29.74
N THR A 53 -10.49 -26.02 28.88
CA THR A 53 -11.65 -26.91 28.89
C THR A 53 -11.73 -27.67 27.56
N TYR A 54 -12.34 -28.86 27.56
CA TYR A 54 -12.52 -29.72 26.39
C TYR A 54 -13.54 -30.81 26.71
N ASP A 55 -14.17 -31.38 25.68
CA ASP A 55 -15.22 -32.40 25.85
C ASP A 55 -14.62 -33.81 26.03
N ASP A 56 -13.58 -34.12 25.27
CA ASP A 56 -12.97 -35.45 25.25
C ASP A 56 -11.49 -35.39 24.83
N LEU A 57 -10.70 -36.28 25.43
CA LEU A 57 -9.33 -36.58 25.04
C LEU A 57 -9.27 -38.04 24.56
N ASP A 58 -9.16 -38.23 23.25
CA ASP A 58 -8.94 -39.54 22.64
C ASP A 58 -7.43 -39.78 22.51
N LEU A 59 -6.95 -40.85 23.15
CA LEU A 59 -5.54 -41.18 23.29
C LEU A 59 -5.29 -42.61 22.79
N ASN A 60 -4.57 -42.73 21.68
CA ASN A 60 -4.08 -44.00 21.17
C ASN A 60 -2.55 -43.99 21.12
N LEU A 61 -1.93 -44.41 22.23
CA LEU A 61 -0.49 -44.41 22.40
C LEU A 61 0.23 -45.36 21.43
N ALA A 62 -0.37 -46.51 21.11
CA ALA A 62 0.22 -47.51 20.22
C ALA A 62 0.42 -46.97 18.80
N LEU A 63 -0.55 -46.20 18.30
CA LEU A 63 -0.46 -45.52 17.00
C LEU A 63 0.16 -44.12 17.08
N GLY A 64 0.48 -43.65 18.28
CA GLY A 64 0.98 -42.29 18.51
C GLY A 64 -0.03 -41.22 18.13
N ASN A 65 -1.30 -41.39 18.48
CA ASN A 65 -2.36 -40.45 18.12
C ASN A 65 -3.00 -39.84 19.38
N VAL A 66 -3.22 -38.53 19.36
CA VAL A 66 -4.00 -37.80 20.36
C VAL A 66 -5.01 -36.92 19.64
N THR A 67 -6.23 -36.85 20.15
CA THR A 67 -7.25 -35.91 19.66
C THR A 67 -7.97 -35.27 20.84
N LEU A 68 -7.84 -33.95 20.95
CA LEU A 68 -8.58 -33.14 21.90
C LEU A 68 -9.78 -32.53 21.18
N LYS A 69 -11.01 -32.80 21.64
CA LYS A 69 -12.25 -32.32 21.00
C LYS A 69 -12.82 -31.11 21.74
N ASN A 70 -13.30 -30.13 20.99
CA ASN A 70 -13.95 -28.92 21.48
C ASN A 70 -13.13 -28.19 22.56
N ALA A 71 -11.84 -28.01 22.28
CA ALA A 71 -10.92 -27.40 23.23
C ALA A 71 -11.13 -25.88 23.29
N HIS A 72 -11.12 -25.33 24.50
CA HIS A 72 -11.27 -23.90 24.74
C HIS A 72 -10.30 -23.43 25.83
N LEU A 73 -9.35 -22.58 25.43
CA LEU A 73 -8.44 -21.86 26.33
C LEU A 73 -9.04 -20.49 26.63
N ILE A 74 -9.35 -20.25 27.91
CA ILE A 74 -10.09 -19.08 28.36
C ILE A 74 -9.24 -18.29 29.37
N PRO A 75 -9.05 -16.97 29.19
CA PRO A 75 -8.45 -16.13 30.22
C PRO A 75 -9.44 -15.88 31.36
N ASP A 76 -8.97 -15.97 32.61
CA ASP A 76 -9.73 -15.59 33.80
C ASP A 76 -9.61 -14.08 34.03
N SER A 77 -10.72 -13.36 33.84
CA SER A 77 -10.76 -11.90 33.99
C SER A 77 -10.50 -11.41 35.42
N ALA A 78 -10.84 -12.20 36.45
CA ALA A 78 -10.60 -11.84 37.84
C ALA A 78 -9.11 -12.00 38.21
N VAL A 79 -8.47 -13.05 37.72
CA VAL A 79 -7.01 -13.23 37.85
C VAL A 79 -6.28 -12.13 37.06
N TYR A 80 -6.72 -11.83 35.84
CA TYR A 80 -6.14 -10.74 35.04
C TYR A 80 -6.21 -9.40 35.77
N ALA A 81 -7.38 -9.04 36.33
CA ALA A 81 -7.53 -7.80 37.09
C ALA A 81 -6.58 -7.72 38.31
N LYS A 82 -6.37 -8.85 39.01
CA LYS A 82 -5.38 -8.94 40.10
C LYS A 82 -3.95 -8.73 39.59
N LEU A 83 -3.59 -9.33 38.45
CA LEU A 83 -2.28 -9.15 37.83
C LEU A 83 -2.05 -7.71 37.37
N VAL A 84 -3.10 -7.01 36.91
CA VAL A 84 -3.00 -5.58 36.54
C VAL A 84 -2.69 -4.74 37.78
N LEU A 85 -3.40 -4.99 38.89
CA LEU A 85 -3.12 -4.32 40.18
C LEU A 85 -1.72 -4.62 40.71
N ALA A 86 -1.24 -5.86 40.51
CA ALA A 86 0.11 -6.29 40.88
C ALA A 86 1.20 -5.79 39.92
N LYS A 87 0.84 -5.15 38.79
CA LYS A 87 1.75 -4.73 37.71
C LYS A 87 2.52 -5.91 37.07
N GLU A 88 1.86 -7.05 36.94
CA GLU A 88 2.39 -8.29 36.36
C GLU A 88 1.56 -8.79 35.17
N ALA A 89 0.46 -8.11 34.81
CA ALA A 89 -0.41 -8.59 33.73
C ALA A 89 0.27 -8.50 32.35
N PRO A 90 0.08 -9.52 31.49
CA PRO A 90 0.58 -9.46 30.13
C PRO A 90 -0.22 -8.46 29.29
N ASN A 91 0.44 -7.86 28.30
CA ASN A 91 -0.24 -7.01 27.32
C ASN A 91 -1.21 -7.79 26.43
N ASN A 92 -1.05 -9.11 26.29
CA ASN A 92 -1.79 -9.93 25.35
C ASN A 92 -2.59 -11.01 26.09
N GLN A 93 -3.89 -11.06 25.81
CA GLN A 93 -4.81 -12.09 26.30
C GLN A 93 -5.34 -12.90 25.12
N PHE A 94 -5.31 -14.22 25.22
CA PHE A 94 -5.74 -15.13 24.15
C PHE A 94 -6.96 -15.93 24.57
N ASN A 95 -8.04 -15.82 23.81
CA ASN A 95 -9.17 -16.73 23.89
C ASN A 95 -9.13 -17.62 22.64
N ILE A 96 -8.91 -18.93 22.83
CA ILE A 96 -8.67 -19.87 21.73
C ILE A 96 -9.70 -21.00 21.81
N LYS A 97 -10.54 -21.12 20.78
CA LYS A 97 -11.48 -22.22 20.62
C LYS A 97 -11.12 -23.07 19.41
N LEU A 98 -11.22 -24.39 19.53
CA LEU A 98 -10.88 -25.37 18.50
C LEU A 98 -11.93 -26.48 18.49
N ASP A 99 -12.43 -26.88 17.33
CA ASP A 99 -13.31 -28.06 17.23
C ASP A 99 -12.50 -29.35 17.50
N ALA A 100 -11.28 -29.41 16.98
CA ALA A 100 -10.34 -30.48 17.28
C ALA A 100 -8.88 -30.05 17.16
N LEU A 101 -8.06 -30.52 18.10
CA LEU A 101 -6.60 -30.56 17.99
C LEU A 101 -6.17 -32.01 17.81
N LYS A 102 -5.63 -32.35 16.64
CA LYS A 102 -5.22 -33.72 16.29
C LYS A 102 -3.70 -33.79 16.18
N ILE A 103 -3.08 -34.62 17.00
CA ILE A 103 -1.67 -34.99 16.88
C ILE A 103 -1.62 -36.41 16.34
N ARG A 104 -0.92 -36.61 15.22
CA ARG A 104 -0.86 -37.90 14.52
C ARG A 104 0.56 -38.44 14.43
N ARG A 105 0.71 -39.72 14.74
CA ARG A 105 1.96 -40.49 14.72
C ARG A 105 3.12 -39.81 15.48
N PHE A 106 2.93 -39.53 16.76
CA PHE A 106 4.03 -39.10 17.63
C PHE A 106 4.86 -40.32 18.11
N GLY A 107 6.18 -40.17 18.18
CA GLY A 107 7.09 -41.28 18.51
C GLY A 107 7.31 -41.48 20.01
N LEU A 108 6.41 -42.18 20.71
CA LEU A 108 6.50 -42.39 22.17
C LEU A 108 7.82 -43.05 22.61
N MET A 109 8.26 -44.12 21.94
CA MET A 109 9.48 -44.84 22.31
C MET A 109 10.72 -43.94 22.24
N ASN A 110 10.78 -43.04 21.24
CA ASN A 110 11.90 -42.13 21.05
C ASN A 110 11.98 -41.04 22.13
N ILE A 111 10.82 -40.66 22.71
CA ILE A 111 10.76 -39.75 23.85
C ILE A 111 11.35 -40.43 25.09
N LEU A 112 10.98 -41.69 25.35
CA LEU A 112 11.42 -42.44 26.53
C LEU A 112 12.92 -42.81 26.47
N THR A 113 13.44 -43.17 25.29
CA THR A 113 14.84 -43.59 25.15
C THR A 113 15.80 -42.45 24.89
N ASN A 114 15.42 -41.48 24.03
CA ASN A 114 16.32 -40.47 23.50
C ASN A 114 15.92 -39.04 23.86
N LYS A 115 14.80 -38.85 24.59
CA LYS A 115 14.19 -37.54 24.85
C LYS A 115 13.86 -36.75 23.57
N LYS A 116 13.57 -37.45 22.46
CA LYS A 116 13.26 -36.83 21.17
C LYS A 116 11.79 -37.01 20.83
N LEU A 117 11.08 -35.90 20.66
CA LEU A 117 9.69 -35.91 20.22
C LEU A 117 9.64 -35.69 18.71
N SER A 118 9.14 -36.67 17.97
CA SER A 118 8.87 -36.56 16.54
C SER A 118 7.38 -36.74 16.29
N ILE A 119 6.77 -35.80 15.57
CA ILE A 119 5.34 -35.79 15.24
C ILE A 119 5.21 -35.74 13.72
N ASN A 120 4.38 -36.60 13.14
CA ASN A 120 4.13 -36.52 11.70
C ASN A 120 3.21 -35.36 11.34
N THR A 121 2.09 -35.19 12.06
CA THR A 121 1.14 -34.11 11.72
C THR A 121 0.45 -33.56 12.95
N ILE A 122 0.34 -32.25 13.03
CA ILE A 122 -0.55 -31.51 13.94
C ILE A 122 -1.63 -30.86 13.08
N ILE A 123 -2.90 -31.02 13.44
CA ILE A 123 -4.04 -30.42 12.74
C ILE A 123 -4.88 -29.66 13.75
N LEU A 124 -5.14 -28.38 13.47
CA LEU A 124 -6.08 -27.53 14.19
C LEU A 124 -7.29 -27.33 13.28
N GLU A 125 -8.45 -27.85 13.68
CA GLU A 125 -9.69 -27.74 12.92
C GLU A 125 -10.56 -26.60 13.45
N ASN A 126 -10.98 -25.70 12.55
CA ASN A 126 -11.87 -24.58 12.82
C ASN A 126 -11.48 -23.77 14.07
N ALA A 127 -10.26 -23.25 14.05
CA ALA A 127 -9.77 -22.42 15.14
C ALA A 127 -10.45 -21.05 15.15
N ASP A 128 -10.85 -20.58 16.32
CA ASP A 128 -11.31 -19.21 16.58
C ASP A 128 -10.41 -18.62 17.67
N ILE A 129 -9.56 -17.66 17.29
CA ILE A 129 -8.65 -16.99 18.22
C ILE A 129 -9.02 -15.52 18.30
N HIS A 130 -9.36 -15.11 19.52
CA HIS A 130 -9.51 -13.71 19.88
C HIS A 130 -8.31 -13.28 20.73
N LEU A 131 -7.45 -12.44 20.15
CA LEU A 131 -6.35 -11.78 20.85
C LEU A 131 -6.80 -10.37 21.27
N VAL A 132 -6.81 -10.12 22.58
CA VAL A 132 -7.00 -8.79 23.14
C VAL A 132 -5.66 -8.24 23.57
N ASN A 133 -5.28 -7.08 23.04
CA ASN A 133 -4.09 -6.34 23.43
C ASN A 133 -4.46 -5.11 24.25
N GLU A 134 -3.97 -5.06 25.48
CA GLU A 134 -4.09 -3.89 26.37
C GLU A 134 -2.67 -3.44 26.74
N TYR A 135 -2.37 -2.17 26.46
CA TYR A 135 -1.04 -1.64 26.73
C TYR A 135 -0.87 -1.32 28.22
N HIS A 136 0.15 -1.91 28.85
CA HIS A 136 0.53 -1.63 30.22
C HIS A 136 1.92 -1.01 30.29
N ALA A 137 2.02 0.24 30.78
CA ALA A 137 3.28 0.98 30.83
C ALA A 137 4.38 0.29 31.68
N TYR A 138 4.01 -0.53 32.67
CA TYR A 138 4.99 -1.28 33.47
C TYR A 138 5.69 -2.39 32.68
N ASN A 139 5.12 -2.85 31.56
CA ASN A 139 5.72 -3.84 30.67
C ASN A 139 6.75 -3.22 29.70
N ASP A 140 6.85 -1.89 29.62
CA ASP A 140 7.82 -1.15 28.79
C ASP A 140 9.17 -0.92 29.49
N THR A 141 9.36 -1.49 30.68
CA THR A 141 10.67 -1.48 31.33
C THR A 141 11.64 -2.37 30.56
N ILE A 142 12.89 -1.91 30.41
CA ILE A 142 13.95 -2.71 29.78
C ILE A 142 14.14 -3.97 30.63
N SER A 143 13.60 -5.10 30.16
CA SER A 143 13.81 -6.38 30.81
C SER A 143 15.30 -6.73 30.68
N THR A 144 16.03 -6.64 31.78
CA THR A 144 17.46 -6.98 31.86
C THR A 144 17.72 -8.49 31.89
N LYS A 145 16.65 -9.31 31.92
CA LYS A 145 16.76 -10.77 31.87
C LYS A 145 16.70 -11.24 30.42
N PRO A 146 17.67 -12.04 29.93
CA PRO A 146 17.57 -12.63 28.61
C PRO A 146 16.31 -13.50 28.55
N LYS A 147 15.46 -13.27 27.54
CA LYS A 147 14.27 -14.10 27.31
C LYS A 147 14.75 -15.48 26.87
N LYS A 148 14.36 -16.52 27.62
CA LYS A 148 14.61 -17.90 27.23
C LYS A 148 14.02 -18.17 25.83
N THR A 149 14.76 -18.86 24.97
CA THR A 149 14.27 -19.33 23.68
C THR A 149 13.21 -20.42 23.85
N LEU A 150 12.45 -20.73 22.79
CA LEU A 150 11.49 -21.83 22.82
C LEU A 150 12.16 -23.20 23.05
N TYR A 151 13.43 -23.36 22.70
CA TYR A 151 14.16 -24.60 22.97
C TYR A 151 14.58 -24.66 24.45
N GLU A 152 15.10 -23.56 24.99
CA GLU A 152 15.51 -23.45 26.40
C GLU A 152 14.36 -23.66 27.39
N SER A 153 13.10 -23.47 26.96
CA SER A 153 11.93 -23.75 27.79
C SER A 153 11.53 -25.23 27.84
N VAL A 154 12.04 -26.07 26.93
CA VAL A 154 11.72 -27.50 26.86
C VAL A 154 12.93 -28.43 27.00
N GLN A 155 14.16 -27.91 26.92
CA GLN A 155 15.40 -28.69 26.88
C GLN A 155 15.61 -29.64 28.07
N ASP A 156 15.08 -29.29 29.25
CA ASP A 156 15.18 -30.13 30.46
C ASP A 156 14.40 -31.45 30.31
N VAL A 157 13.37 -31.44 29.46
CA VAL A 157 12.48 -32.58 29.20
C VAL A 157 12.80 -33.26 27.86
N LEU A 158 13.03 -32.47 26.81
CA LEU A 158 13.19 -32.93 25.44
C LEU A 158 14.46 -32.35 24.81
N SER A 159 15.30 -33.21 24.23
CA SER A 159 16.51 -32.80 23.50
C SER A 159 16.21 -32.27 22.09
N SER A 160 15.08 -32.65 21.51
CA SER A 160 14.60 -32.07 20.24
C SER A 160 13.11 -32.32 20.05
N ILE A 161 12.42 -31.38 19.40
CA ILE A 161 11.05 -31.56 18.90
C ILE A 161 11.05 -31.37 17.38
N SER A 162 10.54 -32.34 16.63
CA SER A 162 10.33 -32.23 15.19
C SER A 162 8.87 -32.48 14.82
N VAL A 163 8.34 -31.65 13.93
CA VAL A 163 6.99 -31.79 13.37
C VAL A 163 7.08 -31.70 11.87
N LYS A 164 6.66 -32.76 11.16
CA LYS A 164 6.72 -32.77 9.69
C LYS A 164 5.69 -31.78 9.09
N ASP A 165 4.46 -31.81 9.58
CA ASP A 165 3.36 -30.99 9.09
C ASP A 165 2.56 -30.35 10.23
N ILE A 166 2.28 -29.05 10.16
CA ILE A 166 1.22 -28.40 10.93
C ILE A 166 0.21 -27.81 9.96
N LYS A 167 -1.06 -28.17 10.13
CA LYS A 167 -2.17 -27.68 9.31
C LYS A 167 -3.16 -26.95 10.19
N ILE A 168 -3.47 -25.72 9.81
CA ILE A 168 -4.47 -24.89 10.47
C ILE A 168 -5.44 -24.50 9.37
N ASP A 169 -6.59 -25.16 9.35
CA ASP A 169 -7.59 -24.96 8.31
C ASP A 169 -8.73 -24.08 8.85
N ASN A 170 -9.15 -23.12 8.03
CA ASN A 170 -10.29 -22.24 8.30
C ASN A 170 -10.21 -21.53 9.67
N PHE A 171 -9.06 -20.95 9.95
CA PHE A 171 -8.81 -20.21 11.19
C PHE A 171 -9.41 -18.80 11.13
N LYS A 172 -10.25 -18.48 12.12
CA LYS A 172 -10.77 -17.14 12.40
C LYS A 172 -9.89 -16.42 13.40
N PHE A 173 -9.45 -15.22 13.05
CA PHE A 173 -8.64 -14.39 13.93
C PHE A 173 -9.31 -13.05 14.17
N LYS A 174 -9.47 -12.70 15.44
CA LYS A 174 -9.86 -11.37 15.89
C LYS A 174 -8.74 -10.78 16.73
N PHE A 175 -8.22 -9.63 16.32
CA PHE A 175 -7.33 -8.82 17.12
C PHE A 175 -8.05 -7.57 17.61
N THR A 176 -8.18 -7.40 18.92
CA THR A 176 -8.75 -6.21 19.55
C THR A 176 -7.64 -5.45 20.25
N LYS A 177 -7.35 -4.23 19.80
CA LYS A 177 -6.45 -3.32 20.52
C LYS A 177 -7.26 -2.38 21.39
N LEU A 178 -6.94 -2.35 22.68
CA LEU A 178 -7.47 -1.42 23.68
C LEU A 178 -6.41 -0.32 23.93
N ALA A 179 -6.71 0.91 23.53
CA ALA A 179 -5.85 2.06 23.76
C ALA A 179 -6.71 3.32 24.01
N ASP A 180 -6.35 4.10 25.03
CA ASP A 180 -6.98 5.40 25.37
C ASP A 180 -8.52 5.36 25.44
N GLY A 181 -9.09 4.29 26.01
CA GLY A 181 -10.55 4.10 26.13
C GLY A 181 -11.28 3.79 24.82
N LYS A 182 -10.55 3.54 23.72
CA LYS A 182 -11.09 3.10 22.43
C LYS A 182 -10.63 1.69 22.11
N SER A 183 -11.51 0.91 21.50
CA SER A 183 -11.17 -0.38 20.90
C SER A 183 -11.07 -0.25 19.38
N SER A 184 -10.14 -0.98 18.79
CA SER A 184 -10.09 -1.18 17.33
C SER A 184 -9.88 -2.65 17.04
N ASP A 185 -10.68 -3.18 16.12
CA ASP A 185 -10.69 -4.58 15.76
C ASP A 185 -10.07 -4.80 14.37
N ILE A 186 -9.27 -5.86 14.23
CA ILE A 186 -8.84 -6.43 12.95
C ILE A 186 -9.40 -7.86 12.92
N LEU A 187 -10.10 -8.18 11.83
CA LEU A 187 -10.78 -9.45 11.64
C LEU A 187 -10.24 -10.16 10.41
N LEU A 188 -9.97 -11.46 10.55
CA LEU A 188 -9.69 -12.39 9.48
C LEU A 188 -10.67 -13.56 9.62
N ASP A 189 -11.62 -13.66 8.70
CA ASP A 189 -12.72 -14.64 8.79
C ASP A 189 -12.30 -16.07 8.41
N SER A 190 -11.24 -16.20 7.62
CA SER A 190 -10.69 -17.48 7.22
C SER A 190 -9.22 -17.30 6.86
N VAL A 191 -8.38 -18.12 7.46
CA VAL A 191 -6.95 -18.18 7.20
C VAL A 191 -6.58 -19.66 7.15
N ASN A 192 -5.85 -20.06 6.12
CA ASN A 192 -5.26 -21.38 6.04
C ASN A 192 -3.75 -21.25 6.21
N ILE A 193 -3.18 -22.02 7.13
CA ILE A 193 -1.74 -22.03 7.40
C ILE A 193 -1.25 -23.47 7.30
N ASN A 194 -0.28 -23.69 6.42
CA ASN A 194 0.45 -24.95 6.33
C ASN A 194 1.91 -24.69 6.68
N ILE A 195 2.40 -25.37 7.70
CA ILE A 195 3.80 -25.31 8.14
C ILE A 195 4.43 -26.66 7.87
N HIS A 196 5.62 -26.65 7.28
CA HIS A 196 6.36 -27.84 6.91
C HIS A 196 7.74 -27.83 7.56
N ASP A 197 8.12 -28.97 8.11
CA ASP A 197 9.40 -29.22 8.78
C ASP A 197 9.68 -28.16 9.85
N VAL A 198 9.03 -28.34 11.00
CA VAL A 198 9.37 -27.65 12.25
C VAL A 198 10.44 -28.46 12.96
N LEU A 199 11.52 -27.78 13.35
CA LEU A 199 12.59 -28.36 14.15
C LEU A 199 12.92 -27.39 15.28
N LEU A 200 12.78 -27.88 16.51
CA LEU A 200 13.16 -27.19 17.73
C LEU A 200 14.28 -27.99 18.40
N ASP A 201 15.49 -27.48 18.26
CA ASP A 201 16.71 -27.94 18.91
C ASP A 201 17.66 -26.76 19.17
N GLU A 202 18.82 -27.04 19.75
CA GLU A 202 19.85 -26.05 20.08
C GLU A 202 20.33 -25.21 18.87
N THR A 203 20.32 -25.80 17.68
CA THR A 203 20.89 -25.20 16.46
C THR A 203 19.86 -24.50 15.59
N SER A 204 18.61 -24.94 15.66
CA SER A 204 17.52 -24.59 14.75
C SER A 204 17.23 -23.10 14.66
N ILE A 205 17.34 -22.35 15.76
CA ILE A 205 17.10 -20.90 15.79
C ILE A 205 18.14 -20.09 14.99
N ASN A 206 19.34 -20.66 14.81
CA ASN A 206 20.45 -20.05 14.09
C ASN A 206 20.56 -20.57 12.64
N ASP A 207 19.70 -21.51 12.21
CA ASP A 207 19.67 -22.01 10.84
C ASP A 207 19.07 -20.96 9.90
N SER A 208 19.93 -20.31 9.11
CA SER A 208 19.53 -19.31 8.12
C SER A 208 18.57 -19.82 7.02
N SER A 209 18.46 -21.14 6.85
CA SER A 209 17.53 -21.75 5.91
C SER A 209 16.13 -22.02 6.51
N ARG A 210 15.92 -21.68 7.78
CA ARG A 210 14.63 -21.73 8.47
C ARG A 210 14.13 -20.32 8.78
N LEU A 211 12.82 -20.11 8.63
CA LEU A 211 12.16 -18.97 9.26
C LEU A 211 11.81 -19.38 10.69
N PHE A 212 12.58 -18.86 11.65
CA PHE A 212 12.58 -19.33 13.03
C PHE A 212 12.86 -20.84 13.06
N TYR A 213 11.89 -21.66 13.44
CA TYR A 213 12.03 -23.11 13.55
C TYR A 213 11.53 -23.88 12.32
N THR A 214 11.05 -23.17 11.29
CA THR A 214 10.26 -23.76 10.18
C THR A 214 10.98 -23.68 8.84
N LYS A 215 10.96 -24.74 8.02
CA LYS A 215 11.50 -24.65 6.64
C LYS A 215 10.54 -23.96 5.68
N MET A 216 9.24 -24.20 5.83
CA MET A 216 8.22 -23.61 4.97
C MET A 216 6.98 -23.24 5.78
N VAL A 217 6.45 -22.06 5.51
CA VAL A 217 5.12 -21.62 5.93
C VAL A 217 4.40 -21.12 4.68
N ASP A 218 3.26 -21.71 4.42
CA ASP A 218 2.29 -21.29 3.42
C ASP A 218 1.08 -20.68 4.12
N ILE A 219 0.78 -19.42 3.82
CA ILE A 219 -0.37 -18.71 4.36
C ILE A 219 -1.28 -18.33 3.20
N HIS A 220 -2.57 -18.63 3.35
CA HIS A 220 -3.63 -18.21 2.45
C HIS A 220 -4.71 -17.49 3.23
N VAL A 221 -4.96 -16.23 2.89
CA VAL A 221 -6.05 -15.43 3.46
C VAL A 221 -7.02 -15.07 2.33
N PRO A 222 -8.16 -15.78 2.21
CA PRO A 222 -9.23 -15.37 1.33
C PRO A 222 -9.97 -14.17 1.91
N LYS A 223 -10.00 -13.07 1.16
CA LYS A 223 -10.68 -11.81 1.46
C LYS A 223 -10.25 -11.14 2.77
N PHE A 224 -9.94 -9.87 2.67
CA PHE A 224 -9.67 -9.04 3.84
C PHE A 224 -10.19 -7.64 3.60
N ALA A 225 -10.68 -7.03 4.67
CA ALA A 225 -11.15 -5.67 4.68
C ALA A 225 -10.73 -5.02 6.01
N TYR A 226 -10.12 -3.83 5.91
CA TYR A 226 -9.75 -3.04 7.06
C TYR A 226 -10.24 -1.60 6.88
N GLU A 227 -10.96 -1.11 7.87
CA GLU A 227 -11.41 0.27 7.93
C GLU A 227 -10.36 1.10 8.65
N MET A 228 -9.94 2.20 8.01
CA MET A 228 -8.92 3.06 8.58
C MET A 228 -9.46 3.76 9.84
N PRO A 229 -8.60 4.12 10.81
CA PRO A 229 -9.03 4.79 12.05
C PRO A 229 -9.78 6.12 11.87
N ASP A 230 -9.67 6.75 10.69
CA ASP A 230 -10.41 7.97 10.36
C ASP A 230 -11.84 7.71 9.86
N ASP A 231 -12.25 6.44 9.80
CA ASP A 231 -13.54 5.93 9.33
C ASP A 231 -13.92 6.33 7.89
N ILE A 232 -12.95 6.85 7.13
CA ILE A 232 -13.22 7.41 5.80
C ILE A 232 -12.72 6.47 4.71
N TYR A 233 -11.59 5.81 4.94
CA TYR A 233 -10.98 4.90 3.97
C TYR A 233 -11.13 3.44 4.37
N LYS A 234 -11.18 2.59 3.36
CA LYS A 234 -11.11 1.13 3.47
C LYS A 234 -9.95 0.62 2.62
N ALA A 235 -9.15 -0.27 3.18
CA ALA A 235 -8.22 -1.11 2.42
C ALA A 235 -8.77 -2.54 2.35
N SER A 236 -8.59 -3.20 1.22
CA SER A 236 -9.02 -4.59 1.05
C SER A 236 -8.21 -5.33 -0.02
N PHE A 237 -8.23 -6.65 0.06
CA PHE A 237 -7.78 -7.56 -1.00
C PHE A 237 -8.72 -8.76 -1.07
N GLU A 238 -8.76 -9.47 -2.19
CA GLU A 238 -9.57 -10.69 -2.31
C GLU A 238 -8.80 -11.98 -2.03
N ASP A 239 -7.48 -11.99 -2.26
CA ASP A 239 -6.63 -13.16 -1.98
C ASP A 239 -5.26 -12.67 -1.54
N LEU A 240 -4.74 -13.22 -0.43
CA LEU A 240 -3.34 -13.12 -0.04
C LEU A 240 -2.73 -14.51 -0.01
N ARG A 241 -1.59 -14.68 -0.69
CA ARG A 241 -0.76 -15.89 -0.61
C ARG A 241 0.66 -15.52 -0.24
N LEU A 242 1.19 -16.16 0.79
CA LEU A 242 2.57 -16.03 1.22
C LEU A 242 3.20 -17.41 1.28
N ASN A 243 4.40 -17.56 0.72
CA ASN A 243 5.22 -18.76 0.88
C ASN A 243 6.64 -18.35 1.30
N THR A 244 7.08 -18.83 2.46
CA THR A 244 8.39 -18.43 3.03
C THR A 244 9.58 -19.04 2.29
N GLN A 245 9.42 -20.22 1.69
CA GLN A 245 10.49 -20.90 0.96
C GLN A 245 10.75 -20.23 -0.39
N LYS A 246 9.68 -19.88 -1.12
CA LYS A 246 9.72 -19.09 -2.37
C LYS A 246 9.98 -17.61 -2.12
N LYS A 247 9.87 -17.16 -0.86
CA LYS A 247 10.01 -15.77 -0.42
C LYS A 247 9.13 -14.82 -1.23
N ASN A 248 7.88 -15.21 -1.48
CA ASN A 248 6.96 -14.41 -2.25
C ASN A 248 5.68 -14.11 -1.47
N LEU A 249 5.13 -12.93 -1.73
CA LEU A 249 3.82 -12.47 -1.26
C LEU A 249 3.02 -12.01 -2.47
N LEU A 250 1.82 -12.54 -2.63
CA LEU A 250 0.88 -12.18 -3.68
C LEU A 250 -0.41 -11.67 -3.05
N LEU A 251 -0.87 -10.51 -3.52
CA LEU A 251 -2.17 -9.95 -3.21
C LEU A 251 -2.95 -9.79 -4.52
N THR A 252 -4.22 -10.18 -4.54
CA THR A 252 -5.11 -9.96 -5.69
C THR A 252 -6.27 -9.03 -5.37
N ARG A 253 -6.71 -8.26 -6.36
CA ARG A 253 -7.80 -7.28 -6.31
C ARG A 253 -7.67 -6.38 -5.08
N VAL A 254 -6.50 -5.77 -4.97
CA VAL A 254 -6.17 -4.81 -3.92
C VAL A 254 -6.93 -3.53 -4.19
N SER A 255 -7.61 -3.00 -3.16
CA SER A 255 -8.34 -1.74 -3.22
C SER A 255 -8.04 -0.88 -2.02
N TYR A 256 -7.87 0.42 -2.25
CA TYR A 256 -7.84 1.45 -1.25
C TYR A 256 -8.70 2.61 -1.74
N ALA A 257 -9.85 2.81 -1.09
CA ALA A 257 -10.84 3.79 -1.51
C ALA A 257 -11.63 4.33 -0.33
N PRO A 258 -12.23 5.54 -0.44
CA PRO A 258 -13.17 6.01 0.55
C PRO A 258 -14.40 5.09 0.62
N LYS A 259 -15.00 4.96 1.81
CA LYS A 259 -16.26 4.24 2.04
C LYS A 259 -17.49 4.99 1.53
N MET A 260 -17.30 6.11 0.85
CA MET A 260 -18.35 7.03 0.44
C MET A 260 -18.12 7.57 -0.97
N SER A 261 -19.17 8.15 -1.56
CA SER A 261 -19.07 8.79 -2.87
C SER A 261 -18.11 9.98 -2.85
N LYS A 262 -17.59 10.35 -4.03
CA LYS A 262 -16.74 11.54 -4.20
C LYS A 262 -17.36 12.81 -3.61
N ALA A 263 -18.66 13.04 -3.84
CA ALA A 263 -19.37 14.21 -3.32
C ALA A 263 -19.46 14.20 -1.79
N ASN A 264 -19.76 13.04 -1.19
CA ASN A 264 -19.82 12.91 0.26
C ASN A 264 -18.44 13.04 0.90
N PHE A 265 -17.38 12.52 0.27
CA PHE A 265 -16.01 12.67 0.78
C PHE A 265 -15.63 14.12 1.03
N PHE A 266 -15.81 14.99 0.03
CA PHE A 266 -15.46 16.40 0.18
C PHE A 266 -16.38 17.14 1.15
N LYS A 267 -17.67 16.78 1.20
CA LYS A 267 -18.61 17.32 2.19
C LYS A 267 -18.21 16.95 3.62
N THR A 268 -17.84 15.69 3.87
CA THR A 268 -17.42 15.19 5.19
C THR A 268 -16.08 15.78 5.63
N LYS A 269 -15.07 15.82 4.75
CA LYS A 269 -13.78 16.45 5.07
C LYS A 269 -13.89 17.98 5.19
N ASN A 270 -14.89 18.59 4.54
CA ASN A 270 -15.13 20.04 4.46
C ASN A 270 -13.87 20.86 4.09
N GLN A 271 -12.98 20.27 3.30
CA GLN A 271 -11.69 20.82 2.93
C GLN A 271 -11.28 20.31 1.55
N ASN A 272 -10.52 21.12 0.80
CA ASN A 272 -9.90 20.68 -0.44
C ASN A 272 -8.63 19.86 -0.15
N VAL A 273 -8.87 18.60 0.23
CA VAL A 273 -7.87 17.56 0.43
C VAL A 273 -7.99 16.53 -0.66
N THR A 274 -6.86 15.96 -1.09
CA THR A 274 -6.87 14.99 -2.19
C THR A 274 -7.56 13.70 -1.76
N MET A 275 -8.59 13.33 -2.51
CA MET A 275 -9.22 12.01 -2.43
C MET A 275 -8.44 11.05 -3.32
N ALA A 276 -7.97 9.94 -2.77
CA ALA A 276 -7.25 8.91 -3.52
C ALA A 276 -8.14 7.67 -3.68
N VAL A 277 -8.14 7.07 -4.87
CA VAL A 277 -8.73 5.76 -5.13
C VAL A 277 -7.69 4.95 -5.85
N MET A 278 -7.29 3.82 -5.28
CA MET A 278 -6.27 2.95 -5.84
C MET A 278 -6.84 1.54 -5.93
N ASN A 279 -6.72 0.92 -7.11
CA ASN A 279 -7.10 -0.46 -7.33
C ASN A 279 -6.00 -1.14 -8.15
N PHE A 280 -5.65 -2.37 -7.79
CA PHE A 280 -4.70 -3.19 -8.54
C PHE A 280 -5.23 -4.61 -8.61
N ASP A 281 -5.24 -5.21 -9.79
CA ASP A 281 -5.54 -6.63 -9.93
C ASP A 281 -4.51 -7.47 -9.19
N THR A 282 -3.24 -7.13 -9.32
CA THR A 282 -2.15 -7.91 -8.72
C THR A 282 -1.10 -7.00 -8.10
N VAL A 283 -0.76 -7.27 -6.83
CA VAL A 283 0.45 -6.78 -6.16
C VAL A 283 1.30 -7.99 -5.77
N ARG A 284 2.48 -8.13 -6.38
CA ARG A 284 3.40 -9.24 -6.09
C ARG A 284 4.70 -8.71 -5.52
N ILE A 285 5.17 -9.29 -4.42
CA ILE A 285 6.47 -9.02 -3.81
C ILE A 285 7.32 -10.29 -3.89
N ASP A 286 8.50 -10.19 -4.48
CA ASP A 286 9.41 -11.32 -4.67
C ASP A 286 10.72 -11.12 -3.90
N ASN A 287 11.23 -12.21 -3.33
CA ASN A 287 12.37 -12.27 -2.42
C ASN A 287 12.23 -11.30 -1.22
N ILE A 288 11.09 -11.35 -0.55
CA ILE A 288 10.87 -10.59 0.68
C ILE A 288 11.62 -11.22 1.86
N ASP A 289 12.31 -10.40 2.65
CA ASP A 289 12.92 -10.83 3.91
C ASP A 289 11.88 -10.82 5.04
N LEU A 290 11.19 -11.95 5.19
CA LEU A 290 10.14 -12.11 6.19
C LEU A 290 10.68 -12.09 7.62
N LYS A 291 11.93 -12.50 7.85
CA LYS A 291 12.52 -12.49 9.18
C LYS A 291 12.71 -11.04 9.64
N GLN A 292 13.30 -10.20 8.80
CA GLN A 292 13.46 -8.76 9.07
C GLN A 292 12.10 -8.06 9.21
N LEU A 293 11.11 -8.44 8.39
CA LEU A 293 9.76 -7.88 8.49
C LEU A 293 9.10 -8.20 9.83
N LEU A 294 9.19 -9.45 10.29
CA LEU A 294 8.54 -9.92 11.51
C LEU A 294 9.28 -9.47 12.78
N ASP A 295 10.61 -9.57 12.80
CA ASP A 295 11.41 -9.24 13.99
C ASP A 295 11.57 -7.73 14.17
N ASN A 296 11.83 -7.01 13.07
CA ASN A 296 12.33 -5.63 13.12
C ASN A 296 11.41 -4.62 12.43
N GLN A 297 10.28 -5.05 11.85
CA GLN A 297 9.39 -4.21 11.03
C GLN A 297 10.12 -3.56 9.85
N ILE A 298 11.15 -4.24 9.34
CA ILE A 298 11.98 -3.80 8.23
C ILE A 298 11.52 -4.52 6.96
N THR A 299 11.15 -3.78 5.92
CA THR A 299 10.72 -4.35 4.64
C THR A 299 11.87 -4.32 3.64
N VAL A 300 12.45 -5.49 3.36
CA VAL A 300 13.44 -5.67 2.29
C VAL A 300 12.88 -6.63 1.24
N ALA A 301 12.93 -6.24 -0.03
CA ALA A 301 12.51 -7.09 -1.15
C ALA A 301 13.34 -6.85 -2.41
N LYS A 302 13.48 -7.88 -3.25
CA LYS A 302 14.12 -7.71 -4.56
C LYS A 302 13.19 -6.97 -5.52
N SER A 303 11.93 -7.37 -5.59
CA SER A 303 11.00 -6.71 -6.49
C SER A 303 9.58 -6.62 -5.98
N VAL A 304 8.90 -5.55 -6.39
CA VAL A 304 7.46 -5.38 -6.26
C VAL A 304 6.87 -5.17 -7.66
N GLN A 305 5.78 -5.85 -8.00
CA GLN A 305 5.03 -5.60 -9.23
C GLN A 305 3.64 -5.09 -8.90
N LEU A 306 3.28 -3.97 -9.52
CA LEU A 306 1.93 -3.39 -9.53
C LEU A 306 1.35 -3.62 -10.93
N LYS A 307 0.38 -4.51 -11.05
CA LYS A 307 -0.15 -4.93 -12.34
C LYS A 307 -1.64 -4.66 -12.49
N SER A 308 -2.03 -4.20 -13.68
CA SER A 308 -3.40 -4.03 -14.14
C SER A 308 -4.27 -3.29 -13.11
N GLY A 309 -4.06 -1.98 -13.02
CA GLY A 309 -4.64 -1.18 -11.94
C GLY A 309 -5.02 0.23 -12.35
N ALA A 310 -5.58 0.98 -11.40
CA ALA A 310 -5.91 2.37 -11.57
C ALA A 310 -5.62 3.18 -10.30
N VAL A 311 -5.06 4.37 -10.48
CA VAL A 311 -4.86 5.38 -9.43
C VAL A 311 -5.60 6.64 -9.84
N SER A 312 -6.66 6.99 -9.11
CA SER A 312 -7.43 8.21 -9.34
C SER A 312 -7.28 9.17 -8.16
N LEU A 313 -6.88 10.40 -8.47
CA LEU A 313 -6.69 11.48 -7.51
C LEU A 313 -7.68 12.60 -7.81
N TYR A 314 -8.48 12.99 -6.84
CA TYR A 314 -9.47 14.05 -7.00
C TYR A 314 -9.26 15.19 -6.02
N ASN A 315 -9.48 16.42 -6.48
CA ASN A 315 -9.58 17.63 -5.66
C ASN A 315 -10.87 18.37 -5.98
N ASP A 316 -11.45 19.07 -5.01
CA ASP A 316 -12.64 19.91 -5.21
C ASP A 316 -12.38 21.33 -4.70
N LYS A 317 -12.29 22.29 -5.62
CA LYS A 317 -11.99 23.69 -5.29
C LYS A 317 -13.16 24.45 -4.70
N ARG A 318 -14.38 23.88 -4.64
CA ARG A 318 -15.51 24.49 -3.92
C ARG A 318 -15.26 24.54 -2.41
N PHE A 319 -14.38 23.67 -1.91
CA PHE A 319 -13.97 23.64 -0.52
C PHE A 319 -12.67 24.43 -0.31
N ARG A 320 -12.53 25.05 0.85
CA ARG A 320 -11.34 25.84 1.20
C ARG A 320 -10.13 24.93 1.36
N LYS A 321 -8.99 25.36 0.82
CA LYS A 321 -7.70 24.68 1.01
C LYS A 321 -6.96 25.33 2.17
N VAL A 322 -6.58 24.55 3.18
CA VAL A 322 -5.71 25.05 4.25
C VAL A 322 -4.30 25.26 3.69
N PRO A 323 -3.76 26.49 3.68
CA PRO A 323 -2.41 26.75 3.22
C PRO A 323 -1.41 25.99 4.10
N LYS A 324 -0.60 25.14 3.49
CA LYS A 324 0.47 24.40 4.18
C LYS A 324 1.73 24.45 3.34
N ASN A 325 2.86 24.64 4.02
CA ASN A 325 4.16 24.55 3.38
C ASN A 325 4.40 23.10 2.89
N LYS A 326 4.74 22.96 1.61
CA LYS A 326 5.01 21.70 0.90
C LYS A 326 6.49 21.53 0.56
N ILE A 327 7.35 22.45 0.99
CA ILE A 327 8.80 22.29 0.99
C ILE A 327 9.17 21.09 1.87
N GLY A 328 10.14 20.29 1.43
CA GLY A 328 10.58 19.09 2.15
C GLY A 328 9.60 17.93 2.10
N ASN A 329 8.54 18.02 1.29
CA ASN A 329 7.44 17.06 1.24
C ASN A 329 7.28 16.42 -0.15
N SER A 330 8.32 16.43 -0.97
CA SER A 330 8.36 15.73 -2.26
C SER A 330 8.35 14.21 -2.07
N PRO A 331 7.92 13.40 -3.06
CA PRO A 331 7.72 11.95 -2.87
C PRO A 331 8.93 11.21 -2.28
N HIS A 332 10.13 11.46 -2.79
CA HIS A 332 11.37 10.86 -2.28
C HIS A 332 11.71 11.30 -0.85
N GLN A 333 11.42 12.55 -0.48
CA GLN A 333 11.62 13.04 0.88
C GLN A 333 10.60 12.43 1.85
N GLN A 334 9.37 12.14 1.41
CA GLN A 334 8.39 11.42 2.23
C GLN A 334 8.85 9.98 2.51
N LEU A 335 9.42 9.31 1.50
CA LEU A 335 10.04 7.99 1.68
C LEU A 335 11.17 8.05 2.73
N MET A 336 12.04 9.05 2.66
CA MET A 336 13.10 9.25 3.67
C MET A 336 12.59 9.58 5.08
N LYS A 337 11.36 10.07 5.22
CA LYS A 337 10.74 10.37 6.52
C LYS A 337 10.03 9.17 7.15
N MET A 338 9.91 8.05 6.44
CA MET A 338 9.32 6.84 7.00
C MET A 338 10.14 6.35 8.19
N LYS A 339 9.46 5.98 9.28
CA LYS A 339 10.09 5.44 10.50
C LYS A 339 10.61 4.03 10.29
N SER A 340 9.87 3.21 9.55
CA SER A 340 10.27 1.86 9.18
C SER A 340 11.24 1.87 8.00
N LEU A 341 12.27 1.02 8.04
CA LEU A 341 13.16 0.84 6.90
C LEU A 341 12.41 0.10 5.78
N LEU A 342 12.46 0.67 4.58
CA LEU A 342 11.97 0.12 3.34
C LEU A 342 13.13 0.06 2.36
N SER A 343 13.39 -1.09 1.76
CA SER A 343 14.41 -1.28 0.74
C SER A 343 13.92 -2.23 -0.34
N ILE A 344 13.49 -1.67 -1.46
CA ILE A 344 13.04 -2.41 -2.65
C ILE A 344 14.00 -2.10 -3.79
N ASP A 345 14.61 -3.13 -4.37
CA ASP A 345 15.55 -2.95 -5.47
C ASP A 345 14.85 -2.45 -6.73
N THR A 346 13.75 -3.10 -7.15
CA THR A 346 12.96 -2.67 -8.33
C THR A 346 11.45 -2.75 -8.08
N VAL A 347 10.72 -1.70 -8.44
CA VAL A 347 9.26 -1.70 -8.55
C VAL A 347 8.87 -1.68 -10.02
N TYR A 348 8.12 -2.67 -10.48
CA TYR A 348 7.56 -2.75 -11.81
C TYR A 348 6.14 -2.20 -11.81
N VAL A 349 5.87 -1.27 -12.71
CA VAL A 349 4.53 -0.78 -13.04
C VAL A 349 4.14 -1.42 -14.36
N ASP A 350 3.03 -2.15 -14.38
CA ASP A 350 2.57 -2.92 -15.54
C ASP A 350 1.09 -2.62 -15.78
N ASP A 351 0.80 -1.87 -16.84
CA ASP A 351 -0.57 -1.54 -17.25
C ASP A 351 -1.40 -0.84 -16.14
N VAL A 352 -0.98 0.35 -15.71
CA VAL A 352 -1.69 1.13 -14.69
C VAL A 352 -2.27 2.42 -15.28
N ASP A 353 -3.57 2.65 -15.09
CA ASP A 353 -4.23 3.90 -15.46
C ASP A 353 -4.12 4.94 -14.34
N ILE A 354 -3.69 6.16 -14.66
CA ILE A 354 -3.62 7.26 -13.70
C ILE A 354 -4.57 8.37 -14.13
N LEU A 355 -5.42 8.84 -13.22
CA LEU A 355 -6.33 9.95 -13.43
C LEU A 355 -6.11 11.03 -12.36
N TYR A 356 -6.02 12.28 -12.78
CA TYR A 356 -6.18 13.43 -11.91
C TYR A 356 -7.42 14.22 -12.32
N GLY A 357 -8.35 14.40 -11.37
CA GLY A 357 -9.56 15.18 -11.53
C GLY A 357 -9.57 16.38 -10.59
N GLU A 358 -10.00 17.53 -11.10
CA GLU A 358 -10.20 18.73 -10.29
C GLU A 358 -11.58 19.32 -10.58
N PHE A 359 -12.36 19.58 -9.53
CA PHE A 359 -13.62 20.28 -9.66
C PHE A 359 -13.40 21.79 -9.53
N SER A 360 -13.86 22.56 -10.51
CA SER A 360 -13.77 24.03 -10.52
C SER A 360 -14.89 24.66 -9.70
N ALA A 361 -14.54 25.49 -8.71
CA ALA A 361 -15.51 26.32 -8.01
C ALA A 361 -16.12 27.39 -8.92
N LYS A 362 -15.33 27.93 -9.85
CA LYS A 362 -15.73 29.04 -10.71
C LYS A 362 -16.68 28.62 -11.82
N TYR A 363 -16.44 27.44 -12.43
CA TYR A 363 -17.18 26.98 -13.59
C TYR A 363 -18.09 25.79 -13.30
N ASN A 364 -18.10 25.29 -12.06
CA ASN A 364 -18.92 24.17 -11.60
C ASN A 364 -18.82 22.91 -12.49
N GLN A 365 -17.63 22.65 -13.00
CA GLN A 365 -17.32 21.51 -13.87
C GLN A 365 -16.03 20.82 -13.42
N GLU A 366 -15.91 19.53 -13.74
CA GLU A 366 -14.73 18.74 -13.45
C GLU A 366 -13.82 18.64 -14.66
N GLY A 367 -12.56 19.04 -14.48
CA GLY A 367 -11.51 18.85 -15.48
C GLY A 367 -10.67 17.63 -15.13
N ILE A 368 -10.30 16.85 -16.16
CA ILE A 368 -9.53 15.62 -15.97
C ILE A 368 -8.30 15.54 -16.89
N ILE A 369 -7.22 15.00 -16.35
CA ILE A 369 -6.05 14.54 -17.11
C ILE A 369 -5.81 13.05 -16.81
N THR A 370 -5.44 12.30 -17.85
CA THR A 370 -5.28 10.84 -17.77
C THR A 370 -3.95 10.41 -18.37
N PHE A 371 -3.34 9.41 -17.77
CA PHE A 371 -2.15 8.71 -18.26
C PHE A 371 -2.49 7.23 -18.30
N ASN A 372 -2.69 6.70 -19.50
CA ASN A 372 -3.23 5.36 -19.70
C ASN A 372 -2.14 4.34 -19.97
N HIS A 373 -2.36 3.11 -19.54
CA HIS A 373 -1.42 1.99 -19.72
C HIS A 373 0.00 2.33 -19.24
N ALA A 374 0.11 3.01 -18.09
CA ALA A 374 1.40 3.38 -17.55
C ALA A 374 2.20 2.11 -17.24
N THR A 375 3.41 2.02 -17.80
CA THR A 375 4.30 0.87 -17.66
C THR A 375 5.73 1.37 -17.48
N GLY A 376 6.52 0.68 -16.67
CA GLY A 376 7.93 0.99 -16.48
C GLY A 376 8.47 0.50 -15.15
N ILE A 377 9.58 1.09 -14.71
CA ILE A 377 10.30 0.66 -13.51
C ILE A 377 10.68 1.83 -12.62
N LEU A 378 10.71 1.58 -11.31
CA LEU A 378 11.42 2.39 -10.35
C LEU A 378 12.53 1.55 -9.73
N THR A 379 13.74 2.07 -9.63
CA THR A 379 14.90 1.35 -9.08
C THR A 379 15.43 2.06 -7.85
N ASN A 380 16.00 1.29 -6.93
CA ASN A 380 16.59 1.77 -5.69
C ASN A 380 15.57 2.55 -4.82
N VAL A 381 14.39 1.96 -4.63
CA VAL A 381 13.30 2.52 -3.81
C VAL A 381 13.59 2.19 -2.36
N THR A 382 14.36 3.05 -1.69
CA THR A 382 14.86 2.78 -0.34
C THR A 382 15.02 4.03 0.51
N ASN A 383 14.87 3.88 1.83
CA ASN A 383 15.31 4.85 2.84
C ASN A 383 16.51 4.34 3.67
N ASP A 384 17.14 3.24 3.27
CA ASP A 384 18.33 2.68 3.91
C ASP A 384 19.59 3.53 3.61
N SER A 385 20.11 4.22 4.63
CA SER A 385 21.28 5.08 4.51
C SER A 385 22.55 4.34 4.05
N LEU A 386 22.72 3.06 4.41
CA LEU A 386 23.89 2.28 3.99
C LEU A 386 23.84 1.98 2.50
N ARG A 387 22.67 1.60 1.98
CA ARG A 387 22.46 1.42 0.54
C ARG A 387 22.60 2.73 -0.23
N LEU A 388 22.03 3.81 0.29
CA LEU A 388 22.11 5.14 -0.32
C LEU A 388 23.51 5.74 -0.33
N SER A 389 24.40 5.30 0.55
CA SER A 389 25.82 5.70 0.52
C SER A 389 26.54 5.19 -0.74
N LYS A 390 26.07 4.09 -1.33
CA LYS A 390 26.63 3.49 -2.56
C LYS A 390 25.95 4.03 -3.81
N ASP A 391 24.63 4.16 -3.77
CA ASP A 391 23.84 4.80 -4.83
C ASP A 391 22.76 5.68 -4.21
N LYS A 392 22.99 6.99 -4.21
CA LYS A 392 22.10 7.97 -3.58
C LYS A 392 20.83 8.25 -4.38
N PHE A 393 20.68 7.69 -5.59
CA PHE A 393 19.58 8.01 -6.46
C PHE A 393 18.51 6.92 -6.50
N MET A 394 17.26 7.30 -6.23
CA MET A 394 16.09 6.56 -6.67
C MET A 394 15.75 7.02 -8.09
N ARG A 395 15.49 6.09 -9.02
CA ARG A 395 15.20 6.42 -10.42
C ARG A 395 13.86 5.86 -10.83
N ALA A 396 13.17 6.54 -11.74
CA ALA A 396 11.95 6.04 -12.37
C ALA A 396 12.06 6.20 -13.89
N ASP A 397 11.67 5.19 -14.65
CA ASP A 397 11.52 5.24 -16.10
C ASP A 397 10.14 4.71 -16.46
N LEU A 398 9.27 5.59 -16.95
CA LEU A 398 7.86 5.34 -17.13
C LEU A 398 7.40 5.77 -18.52
N THR A 399 6.52 4.99 -19.12
CA THR A 399 5.82 5.31 -20.37
C THR A 399 4.33 5.22 -20.17
N ALA A 400 3.55 6.16 -20.71
CA ALA A 400 2.09 6.12 -20.68
C ALA A 400 1.48 6.83 -21.90
N LYS A 401 0.21 6.55 -22.21
CA LYS A 401 -0.59 7.31 -23.18
C LYS A 401 -1.31 8.47 -22.49
N ILE A 402 -0.83 9.69 -22.65
CA ILE A 402 -1.52 10.85 -22.09
C ILE A 402 -2.81 11.11 -22.87
N MET A 403 -3.92 11.31 -22.16
CA MET A 403 -5.25 11.52 -22.75
C MET A 403 -5.66 10.46 -23.79
N LYS A 404 -5.24 9.20 -23.59
CA LYS A 404 -5.42 8.09 -24.55
C LYS A 404 -4.86 8.33 -25.95
N SER A 405 -3.92 9.28 -26.11
CA SER A 405 -3.46 9.73 -27.42
C SER A 405 -1.93 9.74 -27.54
N GLY A 406 -1.25 10.78 -27.03
CA GLY A 406 0.19 10.93 -27.16
C GLY A 406 0.97 9.99 -26.23
N THR A 407 2.03 9.37 -26.73
CA THR A 407 2.93 8.57 -25.89
C THR A 407 3.87 9.50 -25.13
N LEU A 408 3.73 9.55 -23.81
CA LEU A 408 4.65 10.23 -22.89
C LEU A 408 5.66 9.22 -22.36
N LYS A 409 6.95 9.52 -22.52
CA LYS A 409 8.06 8.88 -21.80
C LYS A 409 8.59 9.86 -20.77
N ALA A 410 8.76 9.44 -19.52
CA ALA A 410 9.24 10.27 -18.44
C ALA A 410 10.24 9.50 -17.58
N GLN A 411 11.41 10.10 -17.38
CA GLN A 411 12.48 9.61 -16.56
C GLN A 411 12.71 10.57 -15.40
N PHE A 412 12.82 10.05 -14.19
CA PHE A 412 13.10 10.81 -12.97
C PHE A 412 14.36 10.29 -12.29
N GLY A 413 15.12 11.19 -11.69
CA GLY A 413 16.19 10.87 -10.75
C GLY A 413 16.01 11.68 -9.47
N PHE A 414 15.93 11.02 -8.32
CA PHE A 414 15.75 11.67 -7.02
C PHE A 414 17.00 11.46 -6.18
N ASP A 415 17.68 12.54 -5.79
CA ASP A 415 18.79 12.44 -4.84
C ASP A 415 18.21 12.28 -3.43
N MET A 416 18.21 11.04 -2.95
CA MET A 416 17.59 10.63 -1.68
C MET A 416 18.29 11.26 -0.47
N LEU A 417 19.55 11.66 -0.60
CA LEU A 417 20.36 12.24 0.46
C LEU A 417 20.42 13.78 0.39
N SER A 418 19.71 14.38 -0.57
CA SER A 418 19.75 15.83 -0.77
C SER A 418 19.03 16.59 0.35
N LYS A 419 19.76 17.50 1.00
CA LYS A 419 19.20 18.44 2.00
C LYS A 419 18.25 19.47 1.38
N THR A 420 18.34 19.71 0.07
CA THR A 420 17.49 20.64 -0.67
C THR A 420 16.43 19.92 -1.51
N GLY A 421 16.28 18.60 -1.35
CA GLY A 421 15.35 17.80 -2.13
C GLY A 421 15.63 17.86 -3.63
N PHE A 422 16.90 17.74 -4.04
CA PHE A 422 17.31 17.77 -5.43
C PHE A 422 16.76 16.59 -6.24
N TYR A 423 16.29 16.88 -7.46
CA TYR A 423 15.81 15.88 -8.40
C TYR A 423 16.02 16.32 -9.86
N THR A 424 15.96 15.37 -10.77
CA THR A 424 15.96 15.58 -12.22
C THR A 424 14.74 14.92 -12.83
N TYR A 425 14.27 15.47 -13.94
CA TYR A 425 13.21 14.86 -14.73
C TYR A 425 13.37 15.24 -16.20
N LYS A 426 13.31 14.25 -17.07
CA LYS A 426 13.37 14.42 -18.52
C LYS A 426 12.36 13.54 -19.21
N GLY A 427 11.97 13.90 -20.42
CA GLY A 427 10.94 13.15 -21.10
C GLY A 427 10.62 13.65 -22.49
N SER A 428 9.74 12.90 -23.15
CA SER A 428 9.24 13.23 -24.47
C SER A 428 7.77 12.88 -24.61
N LEU A 429 7.04 13.69 -25.37
CA LEU A 429 5.66 13.42 -25.79
C LEU A 429 5.66 13.25 -27.32
N GLY A 430 5.18 12.11 -27.78
CA GLY A 430 4.99 11.85 -29.21
C GLY A 430 3.79 12.60 -29.81
N PRO A 431 3.56 12.46 -31.13
CA PRO A 431 2.51 13.19 -31.83
C PRO A 431 1.12 12.97 -31.24
N MET A 432 0.31 14.04 -31.19
CA MET A 432 -1.10 13.97 -30.77
C MET A 432 -1.89 15.23 -31.17
N GLN A 433 -3.22 15.14 -31.16
CA GLN A 433 -4.08 16.31 -31.30
C GLN A 433 -4.18 17.07 -29.97
N ALA A 434 -3.86 18.35 -29.98
CA ALA A 434 -3.90 19.22 -28.81
C ALA A 434 -5.34 19.38 -28.25
N THR A 435 -6.36 19.15 -29.08
CA THR A 435 -7.78 19.16 -28.67
C THR A 435 -8.11 18.14 -27.58
N ALA A 436 -7.29 17.10 -27.40
CA ALA A 436 -7.44 16.13 -26.31
C ALA A 436 -7.40 16.79 -24.92
N TYR A 437 -6.67 17.91 -24.76
CA TYR A 437 -6.59 18.66 -23.51
C TYR A 437 -7.85 19.47 -23.19
N ASN A 438 -8.84 19.55 -24.09
CA ASN A 438 -10.10 20.24 -23.81
C ASN A 438 -10.89 19.61 -22.64
N LYS A 439 -10.63 18.35 -22.29
CA LYS A 439 -11.21 17.68 -21.10
C LYS A 439 -10.75 18.29 -19.77
N ILE A 440 -9.64 19.03 -19.76
CA ILE A 440 -9.18 19.78 -18.58
C ILE A 440 -9.32 21.28 -18.78
N LEU A 441 -9.06 21.80 -19.99
CA LEU A 441 -9.05 23.24 -20.25
C LEU A 441 -10.46 23.85 -20.22
N ARG A 442 -11.47 23.20 -20.81
CA ARG A 442 -12.84 23.76 -20.79
C ARG A 442 -13.38 23.84 -19.35
N PRO A 443 -13.36 22.75 -18.55
CA PRO A 443 -13.93 22.78 -17.19
C PRO A 443 -13.20 23.69 -16.21
N LEU A 444 -11.87 23.81 -16.33
CA LEU A 444 -11.07 24.52 -15.33
C LEU A 444 -10.78 25.97 -15.70
N LEU A 445 -10.74 26.30 -16.99
CA LEU A 445 -10.28 27.60 -17.47
C LEU A 445 -11.29 28.30 -18.38
N ASN A 446 -12.37 27.63 -18.82
CA ASN A 446 -13.30 28.09 -19.85
C ASN A 446 -12.57 28.46 -21.17
N VAL A 447 -11.57 27.62 -21.49
CA VAL A 447 -10.69 27.75 -22.67
C VAL A 447 -10.87 26.51 -23.53
N GLU A 448 -10.81 26.69 -24.84
CA GLU A 448 -10.79 25.58 -25.79
C GLU A 448 -9.65 25.71 -26.80
N ILE A 449 -8.96 24.61 -27.06
CA ILE A 449 -8.11 24.42 -28.23
C ILE A 449 -9.03 23.97 -29.37
N ALA A 450 -9.22 24.83 -30.37
CA ALA A 450 -10.03 24.54 -31.55
C ALA A 450 -9.32 23.60 -32.52
N SER A 451 -8.01 23.77 -32.68
CA SER A 451 -7.13 22.91 -33.47
C SER A 451 -5.70 22.99 -32.93
N GLY A 452 -4.87 22.01 -33.30
CA GLY A 452 -3.45 22.00 -32.98
C GLY A 452 -2.88 20.60 -33.09
N ASN A 453 -1.81 20.47 -33.85
CA ASN A 453 -1.09 19.21 -34.04
C ASN A 453 0.20 19.29 -33.21
N VAL A 454 0.26 18.55 -32.11
CA VAL A 454 1.52 18.35 -31.37
C VAL A 454 2.34 17.35 -32.18
N LYS A 455 3.55 17.74 -32.61
CA LYS A 455 4.51 16.83 -33.26
C LYS A 455 5.41 16.17 -32.24
N SER A 456 5.97 16.96 -31.33
CA SER A 456 6.91 16.47 -30.32
C SER A 456 7.02 17.48 -29.17
N VAL A 457 7.07 16.99 -27.94
CA VAL A 457 7.56 17.77 -26.79
C VAL A 457 8.79 17.06 -26.27
N ARG A 458 9.84 17.81 -25.92
CA ARG A 458 11.00 17.29 -25.19
C ARG A 458 11.36 18.23 -24.06
N PHE A 459 11.65 17.67 -22.89
CA PHE A 459 12.08 18.43 -21.73
C PHE A 459 13.22 17.72 -21.01
N ASP A 460 14.17 18.50 -20.51
CA ASP A 460 15.24 18.05 -19.63
C ASP A 460 15.42 19.08 -18.53
N MET A 461 15.10 18.68 -17.30
CA MET A 461 14.88 19.59 -16.19
C MET A 461 15.55 19.06 -14.92
N GLN A 462 15.92 20.01 -14.06
CA GLN A 462 16.41 19.77 -12.72
C GLN A 462 15.60 20.63 -11.75
N GLY A 463 15.59 20.24 -10.48
CA GLY A 463 14.87 20.97 -9.47
C GLY A 463 15.37 20.70 -8.05
N THR A 464 15.03 21.62 -7.17
CA THR A 464 15.17 21.51 -5.72
C THR A 464 13.81 21.78 -5.08
N ASP A 465 13.79 21.83 -3.76
CA ASP A 465 12.63 22.25 -3.01
C ASP A 465 12.13 23.64 -3.40
N THR A 466 12.99 24.55 -3.84
CA THR A 466 12.62 25.95 -4.06
C THR A 466 12.50 26.35 -5.53
N LYS A 467 13.05 25.57 -6.47
CA LYS A 467 13.18 26.01 -7.86
C LYS A 467 13.33 24.85 -8.85
N ASN A 468 12.85 25.04 -10.08
CA ASN A 468 13.11 24.17 -11.22
C ASN A 468 13.75 24.94 -12.38
N TRP A 469 14.64 24.31 -13.13
CA TRP A 469 15.27 24.91 -14.30
C TRP A 469 15.62 23.85 -15.35
N GLY A 470 15.81 24.26 -16.60
CA GLY A 470 16.18 23.36 -17.68
C GLY A 470 15.71 23.81 -19.05
N ASP A 471 15.70 22.87 -19.99
CA ASP A 471 15.43 23.09 -21.41
C ASP A 471 14.11 22.45 -21.84
N PHE A 472 13.31 23.19 -22.60
CA PHE A 472 12.03 22.75 -23.12
C PHE A 472 11.92 23.01 -24.62
N ARG A 473 11.41 22.02 -25.36
CA ARG A 473 11.16 22.11 -26.80
C ARG A 473 9.75 21.61 -27.08
N PHE A 474 9.04 22.32 -27.96
CA PHE A 474 7.67 21.98 -28.34
C PHE A 474 7.46 22.27 -29.81
N ASP A 475 7.40 21.20 -30.59
CA ASP A 475 7.19 21.18 -32.03
C ASP A 475 5.68 21.02 -32.29
N TYR A 476 5.05 22.01 -32.94
CA TYR A 476 3.61 21.98 -33.24
C TYR A 476 3.25 22.87 -34.44
N ASP A 477 2.07 22.64 -34.99
CA ASP A 477 1.43 23.52 -35.98
C ASP A 477 -0.10 23.58 -35.82
N ASN A 478 -0.71 24.56 -36.50
CA ASN A 478 -2.15 24.81 -36.54
C ASN A 478 -2.80 24.95 -35.14
N LEU A 479 -2.06 25.49 -34.16
CA LEU A 479 -2.55 25.70 -32.80
C LEU A 479 -3.46 26.93 -32.75
N LYS A 480 -4.75 26.70 -32.47
CA LYS A 480 -5.75 27.76 -32.32
C LYS A 480 -6.45 27.61 -30.98
N ILE A 481 -6.35 28.63 -30.14
CA ILE A 481 -6.99 28.65 -28.82
C ILE A 481 -8.06 29.74 -28.80
N LYS A 482 -9.24 29.41 -28.29
CA LYS A 482 -10.37 30.33 -28.14
C LYS A 482 -10.85 30.39 -26.69
N LEU A 483 -11.29 31.57 -26.27
CA LEU A 483 -12.04 31.74 -25.04
C LEU A 483 -13.51 31.41 -25.27
N LEU A 484 -14.08 30.59 -24.38
CA LEU A 484 -15.49 30.30 -24.38
C LEU A 484 -16.27 31.43 -23.68
N ASN A 485 -17.50 31.66 -24.11
CA ASN A 485 -18.40 32.59 -23.43
C ASN A 485 -18.77 32.03 -22.04
N GLU A 486 -19.19 32.90 -21.12
CA GLU A 486 -19.61 32.45 -19.78
C GLU A 486 -20.85 31.54 -19.90
N PRO A 487 -20.90 30.40 -19.18
CA PRO A 487 -22.02 29.46 -19.26
C PRO A 487 -23.40 30.08 -18.95
N ASP A 488 -23.45 31.14 -18.14
CA ASP A 488 -24.69 31.82 -17.74
C ASP A 488 -25.13 32.97 -18.67
N ALA A 489 -24.40 33.22 -19.76
CA ALA A 489 -24.71 34.32 -20.70
C ALA A 489 -25.99 34.09 -21.53
N GLU A 490 -26.57 32.88 -21.54
CA GLU A 490 -27.76 32.56 -22.32
C GLU A 490 -29.08 33.09 -21.72
N LYS A 491 -29.11 33.54 -20.46
CA LYS A 491 -30.34 34.08 -19.84
C LYS A 491 -30.59 35.56 -20.06
N LYS A 492 -29.67 36.31 -20.68
CA LYS A 492 -29.85 37.74 -20.98
C LYS A 492 -29.27 38.14 -22.32
N SER A 493 -30.02 37.93 -23.41
CA SER A 493 -30.27 38.98 -24.42
C SER A 493 -31.01 38.43 -25.63
N SER A 494 -32.20 38.98 -25.84
CA SER A 494 -32.95 38.89 -27.09
C SER A 494 -32.35 39.82 -28.16
N LYS A 495 -32.44 39.37 -29.42
CA LYS A 495 -32.36 40.09 -30.71
C LYS A 495 -30.98 40.26 -31.37
N LYS A 496 -30.78 39.40 -32.39
CA LYS A 496 -30.25 39.66 -33.74
C LYS A 496 -29.24 40.81 -33.91
N VAL A 497 -27.95 40.49 -33.75
CA VAL A 497 -26.89 40.88 -34.69
C VAL A 497 -25.94 39.68 -34.84
N ILE A 498 -25.64 39.34 -36.08
CA ILE A 498 -24.85 38.19 -36.52
C ILE A 498 -23.41 38.27 -35.98
N SER A 499 -23.00 37.18 -35.30
CA SER A 499 -21.72 36.47 -35.44
C SER A 499 -20.65 37.15 -36.30
N PHE A 500 -19.53 37.58 -35.71
CA PHE A 500 -18.15 37.39 -36.21
C PHE A 500 -17.18 38.11 -35.25
N ILE A 501 -17.12 37.67 -33.99
CA ILE A 501 -15.93 37.98 -33.18
C ILE A 501 -15.11 36.70 -33.12
N VAL A 502 -14.02 36.68 -33.88
CA VAL A 502 -12.98 35.65 -33.77
C VAL A 502 -12.37 35.78 -32.37
N ASN A 503 -12.83 34.96 -31.42
CA ASN A 503 -12.33 34.91 -30.03
C ASN A 503 -10.97 34.20 -29.91
N ASN A 504 -10.12 34.30 -30.93
CA ASN A 504 -8.83 33.63 -30.91
C ASN A 504 -7.85 34.41 -30.04
N ILE A 505 -7.18 33.70 -29.16
CA ILE A 505 -6.09 34.25 -28.34
C ILE A 505 -4.86 34.37 -29.24
N ILE A 506 -4.19 35.53 -29.20
CA ILE A 506 -3.02 35.81 -30.04
C ILE A 506 -1.79 35.10 -29.44
N ILE A 507 -1.40 33.98 -30.06
CA ILE A 507 -0.19 33.21 -29.78
C ILE A 507 0.43 32.76 -31.12
N ASN A 508 1.64 32.22 -31.08
CA ASN A 508 2.20 31.56 -32.26
C ASN A 508 1.38 30.27 -32.52
N ASP A 509 0.93 30.10 -33.76
CA ASP A 509 0.13 28.94 -34.19
C ASP A 509 0.99 27.74 -34.61
N SER A 510 2.29 27.96 -34.83
CA SER A 510 3.31 26.93 -35.02
C SER A 510 4.62 27.27 -34.30
N ASN A 511 5.47 26.25 -34.14
CA ASN A 511 6.87 26.40 -33.76
C ASN A 511 7.73 25.47 -34.63
N PRO A 512 8.55 25.98 -35.57
CA PRO A 512 8.89 27.39 -35.83
C PRO A 512 7.68 28.28 -36.16
N ASP A 513 7.77 29.57 -35.84
CA ASP A 513 6.69 30.53 -36.10
C ASP A 513 6.64 30.97 -37.58
N ALA A 514 5.72 31.87 -37.92
CA ALA A 514 5.54 32.36 -39.28
C ALA A 514 6.77 33.07 -39.89
N ASN A 515 7.75 33.47 -39.07
CA ASN A 515 9.03 34.04 -39.51
C ASN A 515 10.15 32.99 -39.52
N GLU A 516 9.81 31.70 -39.45
CA GLU A 516 10.74 30.57 -39.37
C GLU A 516 11.63 30.58 -38.12
N VAL A 517 11.26 31.36 -37.09
CA VAL A 517 12.01 31.41 -35.83
C VAL A 517 11.54 30.27 -34.94
N TYR A 518 12.50 29.41 -34.55
CA TYR A 518 12.24 28.33 -33.60
C TYR A 518 12.42 28.81 -32.16
N HIS A 519 11.35 28.76 -31.38
CA HIS A 519 11.33 29.18 -29.98
C HIS A 519 11.61 28.00 -29.06
N THR A 520 12.62 28.12 -28.19
CA THR A 520 12.93 27.16 -27.13
C THR A 520 12.57 27.73 -25.77
N GLY A 521 12.11 26.90 -24.85
CA GLY A 521 11.93 27.27 -23.45
C GLY A 521 13.21 27.11 -22.63
N LYS A 522 13.68 28.19 -22.02
CA LYS A 522 14.71 28.19 -20.98
C LYS A 522 14.04 28.42 -19.63
N ILE A 523 13.87 27.36 -18.86
CA ILE A 523 13.02 27.37 -17.66
C ILE A 523 13.80 27.83 -16.46
N ASN A 524 13.18 28.70 -15.66
CA ASN A 524 13.77 29.22 -14.44
C ASN A 524 12.68 29.48 -13.38
N TYR A 525 11.92 28.43 -13.04
CA TYR A 525 10.70 28.53 -12.25
C TYR A 525 10.97 28.51 -10.74
N THR A 526 10.63 29.59 -10.03
CA THR A 526 10.63 29.62 -8.56
C THR A 526 9.34 29.00 -8.01
N ARG A 527 9.48 27.97 -7.17
CA ARG A 527 8.35 27.24 -6.59
C ARG A 527 7.63 28.09 -5.54
N ASN A 528 6.31 28.16 -5.63
CA ASN A 528 5.48 28.59 -4.51
C ASN A 528 5.54 27.51 -3.40
N PRO A 529 5.92 27.85 -2.15
CA PRO A 529 6.02 26.88 -1.05
C PRO A 529 4.75 26.05 -0.80
N GLN A 530 3.57 26.53 -1.19
CA GLN A 530 2.30 25.80 -1.04
C GLN A 530 2.02 24.80 -2.18
N HIS A 531 2.80 24.83 -3.26
CA HIS A 531 2.65 23.92 -4.38
C HIS A 531 3.23 22.53 -4.06
N THR A 532 2.48 21.48 -4.39
CA THR A 532 2.97 20.10 -4.34
C THR A 532 4.03 19.86 -5.41
N PHE A 533 4.82 18.81 -5.24
CA PHE A 533 5.84 18.39 -6.20
C PHE A 533 5.33 18.36 -7.66
N PHE A 534 4.26 17.60 -7.93
CA PHE A 534 3.69 17.50 -9.28
C PHE A 534 3.10 18.83 -9.81
N LYS A 535 2.56 19.69 -8.93
CA LYS A 535 2.10 21.02 -9.35
C LYS A 535 3.29 21.88 -9.78
N THR A 536 4.41 21.81 -9.06
CA THR A 536 5.66 22.49 -9.43
C THR A 536 6.16 22.01 -10.79
N LEU A 537 6.25 20.69 -11.03
CA LEU A 537 6.61 20.13 -12.33
C LEU A 537 5.73 20.68 -13.45
N TRP A 538 4.41 20.62 -13.27
CA TRP A 538 3.46 21.15 -14.25
C TRP A 538 3.67 22.64 -14.53
N GLN A 539 3.87 23.46 -13.49
CA GLN A 539 4.10 24.89 -13.67
C GLN A 539 5.39 25.19 -14.44
N SER A 540 6.45 24.42 -14.20
CA SER A 540 7.71 24.51 -14.96
C SER A 540 7.53 24.12 -16.43
N LEU A 541 6.82 23.03 -16.71
CA LEU A 541 6.52 22.63 -18.10
C LEU A 541 5.63 23.66 -18.80
N LEU A 542 4.64 24.20 -18.08
CA LEU A 542 3.75 25.25 -18.57
C LEU A 542 4.54 26.52 -18.92
N GLU A 543 5.56 26.91 -18.15
CA GLU A 543 6.47 28.00 -18.49
C GLU A 543 7.17 27.76 -19.84
N GLY A 544 7.61 26.51 -20.10
CA GLY A 544 8.23 26.15 -21.38
C GLY A 544 7.27 26.20 -22.55
N ILE A 545 6.04 25.71 -22.36
CA ILE A 545 4.97 25.82 -23.36
C ILE A 545 4.72 27.29 -23.70
N LYS A 546 4.68 28.17 -22.70
CA LYS A 546 4.45 29.61 -22.89
C LYS A 546 5.56 30.25 -23.72
N GLN A 547 6.82 29.98 -23.40
CA GLN A 547 7.95 30.50 -24.16
C GLN A 547 7.93 30.01 -25.62
N CYS A 548 7.65 28.72 -25.86
CA CYS A 548 7.54 28.16 -27.22
C CYS A 548 6.31 28.67 -27.99
N ALA A 549 5.24 29.04 -27.29
CA ALA A 549 4.04 29.67 -27.88
C ALA A 549 4.22 31.18 -28.13
N GLY A 550 5.43 31.71 -27.91
CA GLY A 550 5.75 33.12 -28.07
C GLY A 550 5.14 34.01 -26.99
N ILE A 551 4.71 33.47 -25.85
CA ILE A 551 4.17 34.22 -24.70
C ILE A 551 5.33 34.53 -23.74
N SER A 552 6.21 35.45 -24.15
CA SER A 552 7.30 35.95 -23.28
C SER A 552 6.75 36.91 -22.21
N PRO A 553 7.45 37.12 -21.08
CA PRO A 553 7.07 38.13 -20.09
C PRO A 553 6.91 39.54 -20.69
N GLU A 554 7.71 39.88 -21.69
CA GLU A 554 7.63 41.14 -22.43
C GLU A 554 6.39 41.21 -23.32
N ARG A 555 6.04 40.14 -24.03
CA ARG A 555 4.81 40.08 -24.82
C ARG A 555 3.59 40.04 -23.91
N GLU A 556 3.66 39.35 -22.77
CA GLU A 556 2.65 39.35 -21.72
C GLU A 556 2.45 40.76 -21.14
N ALA A 557 3.52 41.48 -20.83
CA ALA A 557 3.47 42.86 -20.35
C ALA A 557 2.93 43.82 -21.43
N ARG A 558 3.34 43.66 -22.70
CA ARG A 558 2.81 44.43 -23.85
C ARG A 558 1.32 44.15 -24.08
N LEU A 559 0.89 42.89 -24.02
CA LEU A 559 -0.52 42.50 -24.17
C LEU A 559 -1.38 42.97 -22.98
N MET A 560 -0.84 42.94 -21.75
CA MET A 560 -1.52 43.47 -20.57
C MET A 560 -1.56 45.01 -20.53
N GLY A 561 -0.52 45.69 -21.05
CA GLY A 561 -0.43 47.14 -21.18
C GLY A 561 -1.34 47.67 -22.30
N ALA A 562 -1.27 47.08 -23.49
CA ALA A 562 -2.15 47.41 -24.61
C ALA A 562 -3.64 47.16 -24.30
N ALA A 563 -3.96 46.20 -23.42
CA ALA A 563 -5.31 45.98 -22.92
C ALA A 563 -5.80 47.03 -21.88
N LYS A 564 -4.91 47.87 -21.35
CA LYS A 564 -5.24 49.02 -20.50
C LYS A 564 -5.38 50.32 -21.32
N ASP A 565 -4.60 50.48 -22.39
CA ASP A 565 -4.53 51.72 -23.21
C ASP A 565 -5.41 51.68 -24.48
N VAL A 566 -6.61 51.11 -24.36
CA VAL A 566 -7.54 50.75 -25.45
C VAL A 566 -8.28 51.96 -26.04
N LYS A 567 -7.57 53.04 -26.42
CA LYS A 567 -8.20 54.23 -27.02
C LYS A 567 -8.04 54.33 -28.55
N ASN A 568 -7.01 53.76 -29.17
CA ASN A 568 -6.68 54.05 -30.59
C ASN A 568 -6.65 52.85 -31.56
N ALA A 569 -6.97 51.61 -31.13
CA ALA A 569 -7.01 50.44 -32.04
C ALA A 569 -8.42 50.18 -32.60
N SER A 570 -8.54 49.44 -33.72
CA SER A 570 -9.85 49.04 -34.27
C SER A 570 -10.65 48.20 -33.24
N LYS A 571 -12.00 48.31 -33.23
CA LYS A 571 -12.86 47.63 -32.23
C LYS A 571 -12.60 46.11 -32.12
N GLU A 572 -12.26 45.45 -33.24
CA GLU A 572 -11.93 44.02 -33.26
C GLU A 572 -10.57 43.72 -32.60
N THR A 573 -9.55 44.52 -32.91
CA THR A 573 -8.20 44.39 -32.32
C THR A 573 -8.23 44.66 -30.81
N GLN A 574 -9.05 45.64 -30.37
CA GLN A 574 -9.27 45.95 -28.96
C GLN A 574 -9.88 44.76 -28.19
N GLY A 575 -10.88 44.10 -28.78
CA GLY A 575 -11.53 42.92 -28.21
C GLY A 575 -10.57 41.73 -28.05
N ALA A 576 -9.77 41.46 -29.08
CA ALA A 576 -8.78 40.37 -29.08
C ALA A 576 -7.67 40.59 -28.03
N LEU A 577 -7.16 41.82 -27.90
CA LEU A 577 -6.13 42.17 -26.91
C LEU A 577 -6.66 42.06 -25.47
N LYS A 578 -7.86 42.56 -25.19
CA LYS A 578 -8.49 42.47 -23.86
C LYS A 578 -8.77 41.00 -23.46
N LYS A 579 -9.22 40.18 -24.42
CA LYS A 579 -9.45 38.75 -24.24
C LYS A 579 -8.16 37.99 -24.00
N THR A 580 -7.12 38.23 -24.80
CA THR A 580 -5.78 37.67 -24.61
C THR A 580 -5.21 38.05 -23.23
N GLY A 581 -5.35 39.31 -22.81
CA GLY A 581 -4.94 39.74 -21.46
C GLY A 581 -5.73 39.06 -20.33
N SER A 582 -7.04 38.82 -20.51
CA SER A 582 -7.87 38.07 -19.55
C SER A 582 -7.50 36.59 -19.48
N PHE A 583 -7.27 35.95 -20.63
CA PHE A 583 -6.76 34.59 -20.74
C PHE A 583 -5.41 34.43 -20.04
N ILE A 584 -4.47 35.33 -20.33
CA ILE A 584 -3.16 35.32 -19.68
C ILE A 584 -3.32 35.57 -18.17
N LYS A 585 -4.21 36.45 -17.71
CA LYS A 585 -4.48 36.56 -16.25
C LYS A 585 -5.02 35.26 -15.65
N GLY A 586 -5.95 34.58 -16.34
CA GLY A 586 -6.59 33.35 -15.85
C GLY A 586 -5.65 32.14 -15.79
N ILE A 587 -4.69 32.04 -16.71
CA ILE A 587 -3.69 30.94 -16.72
C ILE A 587 -2.39 31.32 -15.97
N PHE A 588 -2.08 32.61 -15.79
CA PHE A 588 -0.73 33.08 -15.43
C PHE A 588 -0.67 33.96 -14.17
N LYS A 589 -1.76 34.63 -13.73
CA LYS A 589 -1.77 35.39 -12.46
C LYS A 589 -2.48 34.61 -11.35
N LYS A 590 -1.72 34.35 -10.28
CA LYS A 590 -2.18 33.92 -8.96
C LYS A 590 -3.43 34.71 -8.54
N ASN A 591 -4.54 34.01 -8.34
CA ASN A 591 -5.49 34.38 -7.29
C ASN A 591 -4.81 34.10 -5.92
N ASP A 592 -3.78 34.90 -5.61
CA ASP A 592 -3.22 35.08 -4.27
C ASP A 592 -3.92 36.30 -3.62
N LYS A 593 -5.18 36.59 -3.99
CA LYS A 593 -6.04 37.27 -3.04
C LYS A 593 -6.50 36.19 -2.09
N GLU A 594 -6.02 36.28 -0.86
CA GLU A 594 -6.68 35.70 0.30
C GLU A 594 -8.18 36.02 0.18
N GLU A 595 -8.97 35.02 -0.22
CA GLU A 595 -10.40 35.05 0.07
C GLU A 595 -10.51 34.86 1.59
N LYS A 596 -10.56 35.99 2.30
CA LYS A 596 -11.05 36.04 3.69
C LYS A 596 -12.44 35.38 3.74
#